data_AF-A0A920KPQ7-F1
#
_entry.id   AF-A0A920KPQ7-F1
#
_cell.length_a   1.000
_cell.length_b   1.000
_cell.length_c   1.000
_cell.angle_alpha   90.00
_cell.angle_beta   90.00
_cell.angle_gamma   90.00
#
_symmetry.space_group_name_H-M   'P 1'
#
loop_
_entity.id
_entity.type
_entity.pdbx_description
1 polymer ?
#
loop_
_entity_poly.entity_id
_entity_poly.type
_entity_poly.pdbx_seq_one_letter_code
_entity_poly.pdbx_strand_id
1 'polypeptide(L)' 'MALPPCHLLYQFYVGRGALSAQLYIRSSDVFLGLPFNIASVALLVHMLAQQCDLRPVRL' A
#
# COMPACT_ATOMS: atom_id res chain seq x y z
N MET A 1 -13.52 -2.27 -17.86
CA MET A 1 -13.70 -2.04 -16.41
C MET A 1 -15.18 -2.11 -16.10
N ALA A 2 -15.58 -2.80 -15.03
CA ALA A 2 -16.97 -2.77 -14.56
C ALA A 2 -17.24 -1.50 -13.73
N LEU A 3 -16.24 -1.01 -12.99
CA LEU A 3 -16.30 0.21 -12.17
C LEU A 3 -14.95 0.95 -12.24
N PRO A 4 -14.93 2.28 -12.02
CA PRO A 4 -13.70 3.05 -11.86
C PRO A 4 -12.85 2.54 -10.68
N PRO A 5 -11.51 2.62 -10.74
CA PRO A 5 -10.64 2.13 -9.67
C PRO A 5 -10.76 2.98 -8.40
N CYS A 6 -10.74 2.32 -7.23
CA CYS A 6 -10.70 2.97 -5.92
C CYS A 6 -9.27 3.36 -5.53
N HIS A 7 -8.30 2.47 -5.78
CA HIS A 7 -6.86 2.64 -5.53
C HIS A 7 -6.22 3.39 -6.68
N LEU A 8 -6.00 4.70 -6.53
CA LEU A 8 -5.59 5.56 -7.64
C LEU A 8 -4.09 5.69 -7.79
N LEU A 9 -3.37 5.78 -6.66
CA LEU A 9 -1.94 6.06 -6.67
C LEU A 9 -1.27 5.37 -5.49
N TYR A 10 -0.14 4.73 -5.79
CA TYR A 10 0.83 4.26 -4.80
C TYR A 10 2.08 5.11 -4.93
N GLN A 11 2.48 5.75 -3.84
CA GLN A 11 3.76 6.45 -3.75
C GLN A 11 4.67 5.71 -2.78
N PHE A 12 5.91 5.45 -3.19
CA PHE A 12 6.91 4.78 -2.37
C PHE A 12 8.00 5.76 -1.95
N TYR A 13 8.50 5.58 -0.73
CA TYR A 13 9.62 6.35 -0.18
C TYR A 13 10.66 5.41 0.40
N VAL A 14 11.93 5.65 0.08
CA VAL A 14 13.07 4.90 0.60
C VAL A 14 13.92 5.82 1.45
N GLY A 15 14.20 5.41 2.68
CA GLY A 15 15.09 6.14 3.58
C GLY A 15 15.63 5.25 4.69
N ARG A 16 16.90 5.41 5.05
CA ARG A 16 17.58 4.63 6.13
C ARG A 16 17.46 3.10 5.95
N GLY A 17 17.51 2.61 4.71
CA GLY A 17 17.36 1.18 4.39
C GLY A 17 15.96 0.62 4.65
N ALA A 18 14.93 1.48 4.59
CA ALA A 18 13.55 1.10 4.77
C ALA A 18 12.65 1.61 3.64
N LEU A 19 11.62 0.82 3.31
CA LEU A 19 10.58 1.14 2.36
C LEU A 19 9.29 1.52 3.11
N SER A 20 8.72 2.66 2.71
CA SER A 20 7.38 3.08 3.12
C SER A 20 6.52 3.29 1.87
N ALA A 21 5.21 3.13 2.02
CA ALA A 21 4.26 3.42 0.95
C ALA A 21 3.13 4.30 1.46
N GLN A 22 2.55 5.08 0.56
CA GLN A 22 1.31 5.79 0.75
C GLN A 22 0.34 5.41 -0.37
N LEU A 23 -0.87 5.03 0.01
CA LEU A 23 -1.94 4.73 -0.93
C LEU A 23 -2.98 5.86 -0.90
N TYR A 24 -3.29 6.41 -2.08
CA TYR A 24 -4.42 7.30 -2.26
C TYR A 24 -5.65 6.52 -2.76
N ILE A 25 -6.68 6.47 -1.93
CA ILE A 25 -7.97 5.84 -2.25
C ILE A 25 -9.01 6.93 -2.45
N ARG A 26 -9.68 6.96 -3.62
CA ARG A 26 -10.74 7.95 -3.88
C ARG A 26 -12.09 7.64 -3.22
N SER A 27 -12.31 6.38 -2.86
CA SER A 27 -13.55 5.88 -2.26
C SER A 27 -13.22 4.65 -1.43
N SER A 28 -13.53 4.67 -0.14
CA SER A 28 -13.26 3.56 0.77
C SER A 28 -14.50 3.25 1.60
N ASP A 29 -14.96 2.00 1.54
CA ASP A 29 -15.85 1.44 2.55
C ASP A 29 -15.02 1.24 3.83
N VAL A 30 -15.33 1.99 4.88
CA VAL A 30 -14.54 2.01 6.12
C VAL A 30 -14.73 0.74 6.94
N PHE A 31 -15.89 0.08 6.84
CA PHE A 31 -16.22 -1.07 7.68
C PHE A 31 -15.68 -2.38 7.10
N LEU A 32 -15.95 -2.65 5.81
CA LEU A 32 -15.51 -3.89 5.17
C LEU A 32 -14.26 -3.68 4.34
N GLY A 33 -14.29 -2.73 3.40
CA GLY A 33 -13.23 -2.58 2.40
C GLY A 33 -11.88 -2.12 2.95
N LEU A 34 -11.87 -1.13 3.85
CA LEU A 34 -10.66 -0.50 4.37
C LEU A 34 -9.74 -1.48 5.11
N PRO A 35 -10.23 -2.36 6.00
CA PRO A 35 -9.39 -3.40 6.59
C PRO A 35 -8.65 -4.26 5.56
N PHE A 36 -9.33 -4.72 4.50
CA PHE A 36 -8.70 -5.51 3.43
C PHE A 36 -7.73 -4.66 2.60
N ASN A 37 -8.05 -3.39 2.36
CA ASN A 37 -7.17 -2.46 1.66
C ASN A 37 -5.86 -2.25 2.44
N ILE A 38 -5.93 -2.05 3.77
CA ILE A 38 -4.74 -1.89 4.60
C ILE A 38 -3.91 -3.18 4.58
N ALA A 39 -4.54 -4.34 4.77
CA ALA A 39 -3.83 -5.62 4.76
C ALA A 39 -3.15 -5.90 3.41
N SER A 40 -3.82 -5.62 2.30
CA SER A 40 -3.27 -5.84 0.96
C SER A 40 -2.09 -4.90 0.65
N VAL A 41 -2.17 -3.63 1.04
CA VAL A 41 -1.02 -2.71 0.88
C VAL A 41 0.12 -3.08 1.82
N ALA A 42 -0.17 -3.48 3.07
CA ALA A 42 0.85 -4.00 3.98
C ALA A 42 1.62 -5.15 3.31
N LEU A 43 0.90 -6.15 2.82
CA LEU A 43 1.50 -7.30 2.15
C LEU A 43 2.31 -6.89 0.93
N LEU A 44 1.80 -5.96 0.10
CA LEU A 44 2.52 -5.44 -1.05
C LEU A 44 3.85 -4.78 -0.65
N VAL A 45 3.85 -3.94 0.38
CA VAL A 45 5.07 -3.29 0.88
C VAL A 45 6.07 -4.31 1.40
N HIS A 46 5.61 -5.34 2.12
CA HIS A 46 6.49 -6.43 2.57
C HIS A 46 7.12 -7.20 1.40
N MET A 47 6.33 -7.55 0.37
CA MET A 47 6.83 -8.25 -0.82
C MET A 47 7.85 -7.39 -1.58
N LEU A 48 7.56 -6.10 -1.79
CA LEU A 48 8.49 -5.19 -2.49
C LEU A 48 9.76 -4.95 -1.70
N ALA A 49 9.65 -4.71 -0.38
CA ALA A 49 10.80 -4.51 0.49
C ALA A 49 11.74 -5.73 0.46
N GLN A 50 11.18 -6.95 0.47
CA GLN A 50 11.95 -8.19 0.36
C GLN A 50 12.74 -8.27 -0.96
N GLN A 51 12.15 -7.88 -2.10
CA GLN A 51 12.84 -7.95 -3.39
C GLN A 51 13.92 -6.86 -3.57
N CYS A 52 13.91 -5.83 -2.73
CA CYS A 52 14.85 -4.70 -2.81
C CYS A 52 15.86 -4.68 -1.65
N ASP A 53 15.92 -5.74 -0.83
CA ASP A 53 16.76 -5.80 0.38
C ASP A 53 16.50 -4.63 1.36
N LEU A 54 15.25 -4.17 1.45
CA LEU A 54 14.81 -3.09 2.34
C LEU A 54 13.96 -3.64 3.50
N ARG A 55 13.87 -2.88 4.59
CA ARG A 55 12.94 -3.15 5.69
C ARG A 55 11.59 -2.47 5.47
N PRO A 56 10.44 -3.16 5.59
CA PRO A 56 9.13 -2.51 5.56
C PRO A 56 8.91 -1.72 6.87
N VAL A 57 8.44 -0.47 6.79
CA VAL A 57 8.30 0.39 7.99
C VAL A 57 6.93 1.06 8.15
N ARG A 58 6.39 1.69 7.10
CA ARG A 58 5.18 2.51 7.25
C ARG A 58 4.24 2.41 6.04
N LEU A 59 2.94 2.41 6.35
CA LEU A 59 1.82 2.63 5.44
C LEU A 59 1.24 4.03 5.66
#